data_AF-A0AAU9RFH0-F1
#
_entry.id   AF-A0AAU9RFH0-F1
#
_cell.length_a   1.000
_cell.length_b   1.000
_cell.length_c   1.000
_cell.angle_alpha   90.00
_cell.angle_beta   90.00
_cell.angle_gamma   90.00
#
_symmetry.space_group_name_H-M   'P 1'
#
loop_
_entity.id
_entity.type
_entity.pdbx_description
1 polymer ?
#
loop_
_entity_poly.entity_id
_entity_poly.type
_entity_poly.pdbx_seq_one_letter_code
_entity_poly.pdbx_strand_id
1 'polypeptide(L)'
;MGSKGPPPVTIHVTGFKKFCGVSENPTETIVSNLKEYMKKKGLPRGLILGNCVILETAGQGAVVPLYQTLQSALGPENSGSANNSRRIIWLHFGVDIGATRFAIESQAVNEATFYCPDEMGWEPQV
;
A
#
# COMPACT_ATOMS: atom_id res chain seq x y z
N MET A 1 -26.11 -3.84 29.29
CA MET A 1 -25.18 -4.68 28.52
C MET A 1 -24.66 -3.84 27.35
N GLY A 2 -23.39 -3.44 27.35
CA GLY A 2 -22.83 -2.54 26.33
C GLY A 2 -22.60 -3.28 25.01
N SER A 3 -23.11 -2.73 23.90
CA SER A 3 -22.83 -3.24 22.55
C SER A 3 -21.32 -3.17 22.29
N LYS A 4 -20.69 -4.30 21.94
CA LYS A 4 -19.30 -4.30 21.44
C LYS A 4 -19.27 -3.46 20.17
N GLY A 5 -18.42 -2.44 20.13
CA GLY A 5 -18.21 -1.61 18.94
C GLY A 5 -17.71 -2.45 17.75
N PRO A 6 -17.72 -1.89 16.53
CA PRO A 6 -17.23 -2.60 15.35
C PRO A 6 -15.78 -3.08 15.55
N PRO A 7 -15.39 -4.21 14.94
CA PRO A 7 -14.02 -4.70 15.01
C PRO A 7 -13.02 -3.66 14.50
N PRO A 8 -11.82 -3.56 15.09
CA PRO A 8 -10.77 -2.69 14.58
C PRO A 8 -10.40 -3.02 13.12
N VAL A 9 -10.03 -1.99 12.37
CA VAL A 9 -9.59 -2.06 10.98
C VAL A 9 -8.10 -1.77 10.90
N THR A 10 -7.33 -2.70 10.34
CA THR A 10 -5.90 -2.50 10.09
C THR A 10 -5.67 -2.08 8.64
N ILE A 11 -4.97 -0.97 8.42
CA ILE A 11 -4.62 -0.47 7.09
C ILE A 11 -3.12 -0.64 6.87
N HIS A 12 -2.75 -1.36 5.81
CA HIS A 12 -1.38 -1.46 5.31
C HIS A 12 -1.26 -0.57 4.08
N VAL A 13 -0.20 0.22 4.00
CA VAL A 13 -0.03 1.25 2.98
C VAL A 13 1.24 0.99 2.19
N THR A 14 1.16 1.06 0.87
CA THR A 14 2.35 1.10 0.01
C THR A 14 2.44 2.40 -0.77
N GLY A 15 3.66 2.80 -1.08
CA GLY A 15 3.99 3.83 -2.08
C GLY A 15 5.11 3.31 -2.99
N PHE A 16 5.55 4.14 -3.92
CA PHE A 16 6.58 3.78 -4.88
C PHE A 16 7.77 4.73 -4.80
N LYS A 17 8.97 4.21 -5.08
CA LYS A 17 10.16 5.03 -5.26
C LYS A 17 10.00 5.98 -6.47
N LYS A 18 10.92 6.94 -6.58
CA LYS A 18 11.08 7.73 -7.82
C LYS A 18 11.35 6.86 -9.04
N PHE A 19 10.97 7.37 -10.22
CA PHE A 19 11.22 6.70 -11.49
C PHE A 19 11.35 7.66 -12.68
N CYS A 20 11.84 7.17 -13.84
CA CYS A 20 11.93 7.93 -15.09
C CYS A 20 12.69 9.27 -14.92
N GLY A 21 13.73 9.29 -14.08
CA GLY A 21 14.55 10.48 -13.84
C GLY A 21 13.88 11.59 -13.02
N VAL A 22 12.67 11.39 -12.49
CA VAL A 22 12.06 12.36 -11.56
C VAL A 22 12.84 12.40 -10.25
N SER A 23 13.04 13.60 -9.69
CA SER A 23 13.79 13.75 -8.45
C SER A 23 13.06 13.21 -7.23
N GLU A 24 11.72 13.22 -7.26
CA GLU A 24 10.86 12.89 -6.13
C GLU A 24 9.57 12.19 -6.59
N ASN A 25 9.12 11.21 -5.82
CA ASN A 25 7.78 10.63 -5.92
C ASN A 25 6.98 11.02 -4.67
N PRO A 26 5.86 11.76 -4.79
CA PRO A 26 5.10 12.21 -3.62
C PRO A 26 4.58 11.05 -2.76
N THR A 27 4.35 9.87 -3.36
CA THR A 27 3.90 8.69 -2.61
C THR A 27 4.98 8.14 -1.68
N GLU A 28 6.25 8.23 -2.07
CA GLU A 28 7.38 7.88 -1.21
C GLU A 28 7.41 8.76 0.04
N THR A 29 7.26 10.08 -0.14
CA THR A 29 7.20 11.05 0.95
C THR A 29 6.01 10.81 1.86
N ILE A 30 4.81 10.63 1.31
CA ILE A 30 3.59 10.41 2.10
C ILE A 30 3.75 9.16 2.96
N VAL A 31 4.12 8.03 2.36
CA VAL A 31 4.12 6.73 3.02
C VAL A 31 5.26 6.61 4.05
N SER A 32 6.43 7.19 3.76
CA SER A 32 7.57 7.20 4.69
C SER A 32 7.26 8.01 5.96
N ASN A 33 6.54 9.11 5.83
CA ASN A 33 6.21 9.99 6.95
C ASN A 33 4.92 9.59 7.69
N LEU A 34 4.08 8.72 7.11
CA LEU A 34 2.72 8.45 7.59
C LEU A 34 2.69 7.96 9.05
N LYS A 35 3.61 7.07 9.44
CA LYS A 35 3.66 6.54 10.81
C LYS A 35 3.91 7.65 11.84
N GLU A 36 4.87 8.52 11.58
CA GLU A 36 5.20 9.63 12.49
C GLU A 36 4.10 10.68 12.51
N TYR A 37 3.54 11.00 11.34
CA TYR A 37 2.41 11.91 11.23
C TYR A 37 1.22 11.43 12.08
N MET A 38 0.87 10.14 11.99
CA MET A 38 -0.24 9.56 12.76
C MET A 38 0.05 9.44 14.25
N LYS A 39 1.32 9.23 14.66
CA LYS A 39 1.71 9.34 16.07
C LYS A 39 1.46 10.75 16.62
N LYS A 40 1.78 11.78 15.83
CA LYS A 40 1.62 13.19 16.22
C LYS A 40 0.17 13.65 16.20
N LYS A 41 -0.62 13.21 15.22
CA LYS A 41 -2.01 13.66 15.01
C LYS A 41 -3.06 12.75 15.67
N GLY A 42 -2.65 11.55 16.07
CA GLY A 42 -3.56 10.51 16.53
C GLY A 42 -4.19 9.74 15.37
N LEU A 43 -4.68 8.55 15.68
CA LEU A 43 -5.44 7.70 14.76
C LEU A 43 -6.93 7.73 15.13
N PRO A 44 -7.86 7.66 14.15
CA PRO A 44 -9.27 7.47 14.43
C PRO A 44 -9.52 6.23 15.31
N ARG A 45 -10.52 6.29 16.18
CA ARG A 45 -10.89 5.15 17.03
C ARG A 45 -11.22 3.93 16.17
N GLY A 46 -10.64 2.79 16.53
CA GLY A 46 -10.84 1.53 15.80
C GLY A 46 -9.99 1.39 14.53
N LEU A 47 -9.08 2.32 14.24
CA LEU A 47 -8.16 2.22 13.12
C LEU A 47 -6.74 1.91 13.63
N ILE A 48 -6.12 0.92 13.02
CA ILE A 48 -4.74 0.49 13.27
C ILE A 48 -3.93 0.75 12.00
N LEU A 49 -2.87 1.55 12.10
CA LEU A 49 -1.92 1.68 11.01
C LEU A 49 -0.93 0.51 11.07
N GLY A 50 -0.96 -0.34 10.04
CA GLY A 50 -0.07 -1.48 9.86
C GLY A 50 1.25 -1.09 9.22
N ASN A 51 1.66 -1.87 8.21
CA ASN A 51 2.92 -1.62 7.50
C ASN A 51 2.78 -0.40 6.58
N CYS A 52 3.88 0.35 6.45
CA CYS A 52 4.05 1.39 5.45
C CYS A 52 5.32 1.01 4.68
N VAL A 53 5.17 0.67 3.41
CA VAL A 53 6.25 0.06 2.61
C VAL A 53 6.43 0.84 1.31
N ILE A 54 7.68 1.16 0.98
CA ILE A 54 8.02 1.75 -0.31
C ILE A 54 8.47 0.62 -1.23
N LEU A 55 7.79 0.48 -2.37
CA LEU A 55 8.10 -0.49 -3.41
C LEU A 55 9.01 0.14 -4.48
N GLU A 56 9.82 -0.68 -5.14
CA GLU A 56 10.49 -0.27 -6.37
C GLU A 56 9.44 0.05 -7.44
N THR A 57 9.69 1.07 -8.27
CA THR A 57 8.87 1.33 -9.46
C THR A 57 9.34 0.43 -10.60
N ALA A 58 9.26 -0.88 -10.34
CA ALA A 58 9.68 -1.93 -11.24
C ALA A 58 8.73 -3.11 -11.10
N GLY A 59 8.25 -3.64 -12.23
CA GLY A 59 7.27 -4.71 -12.24
C GLY A 59 7.77 -5.91 -11.45
N GLN A 60 8.91 -6.46 -11.85
CA GLN A 60 9.53 -7.60 -11.16
C GLN A 60 10.13 -7.23 -9.80
N GLY A 61 10.73 -6.03 -9.68
CA GLY A 61 11.36 -5.56 -8.45
C GLY A 61 10.38 -5.38 -7.28
N ALA A 62 9.12 -5.05 -7.57
CA ALA A 62 8.09 -4.86 -6.56
C ALA A 62 7.43 -6.15 -6.07
N VAL A 63 7.50 -7.25 -6.84
CA VAL A 63 6.76 -8.51 -6.57
C VAL A 63 7.06 -9.06 -5.18
N VAL A 64 8.34 -9.32 -4.88
CA VAL A 64 8.73 -9.96 -3.62
C VAL A 64 8.37 -9.10 -2.40
N PRO A 65 8.72 -7.80 -2.36
CA PRO A 65 8.31 -6.92 -1.26
C PRO A 65 6.79 -6.80 -1.11
N LEU A 66 6.04 -6.78 -2.22
CA LEU A 66 4.58 -6.76 -2.20
C LEU A 66 4.02 -8.02 -1.53
N TYR A 67 4.44 -9.21 -1.98
CA TYR A 67 3.99 -10.47 -1.39
C TYR A 67 4.32 -10.58 0.11
N GLN A 68 5.52 -10.17 0.52
CA GLN A 68 5.90 -10.14 1.93
C GLN A 68 5.02 -9.18 2.74
N THR A 69 4.68 -8.02 2.17
CA THR A 69 3.77 -7.04 2.79
C THR A 69 2.37 -7.63 2.97
N LEU A 70 1.85 -8.32 1.95
CA LEU A 70 0.55 -8.98 2.01
C LEU A 70 0.54 -10.10 3.06
N GLN A 71 1.55 -10.97 3.06
CA GLN A 71 1.65 -12.10 4.00
C GLN A 71 1.81 -11.64 5.45
N SER A 72 2.66 -10.64 5.71
CA SER A 72 2.84 -10.11 7.07
C SER A 72 1.56 -9.51 7.67
N ALA A 73 0.60 -9.08 6.83
CA ALA A 73 -0.69 -8.57 7.27
C ALA A 73 -1.63 -9.67 7.80
N LEU A 74 -1.45 -10.91 7.32
CA LEU A 74 -2.32 -12.05 7.63
C LEU A 74 -1.99 -12.72 8.98
N GLY A 75 -0.78 -12.49 9.52
CA GLY A 75 -0.32 -13.11 10.78
C GLY A 75 -0.03 -14.62 10.62
N PRO A 76 0.51 -15.29 11.66
CA PRO A 76 0.72 -16.72 11.60
C PRO A 76 -0.63 -17.46 11.53
N GLU A 77 -0.78 -18.28 10.50
CA GLU A 77 -1.79 -19.32 10.37
C GLU A 77 -1.65 -20.28 11.58
N ASN A 78 -2.29 -19.99 12.73
CA ASN A 78 -2.70 -20.97 13.77
C ASN A 78 -3.09 -20.30 15.09
N SER A 79 -4.38 -20.32 15.40
CA SER A 79 -4.89 -20.84 16.69
C SER A 79 -6.42 -20.74 16.71
N GLY A 80 -7.10 -21.70 16.06
CA GLY A 80 -8.41 -22.26 16.46
C GLY A 80 -9.56 -21.35 16.92
N SER A 81 -9.50 -20.04 16.75
CA SER A 81 -10.50 -19.10 17.22
C SER A 81 -11.02 -18.35 16.01
N ALA A 82 -11.99 -18.96 15.35
CA ALA A 82 -12.76 -18.44 14.23
C ALA A 82 -13.61 -17.20 14.59
N ASN A 83 -13.15 -16.35 15.53
CA ASN A 83 -13.98 -15.31 16.13
C ASN A 83 -13.33 -13.93 16.31
N ASN A 84 -12.17 -13.68 15.70
CA ASN A 84 -11.65 -12.32 15.57
C ASN A 84 -11.82 -11.85 14.12
N SER A 85 -12.92 -11.13 13.87
CA SER A 85 -13.26 -10.46 12.61
C SER A 85 -12.26 -9.35 12.28
N ARG A 86 -11.03 -9.75 11.93
CA ARG A 86 -9.94 -8.87 11.53
C ARG A 86 -10.27 -8.29 10.16
N ARG A 87 -10.50 -6.97 10.09
CA ARG A 87 -10.66 -6.26 8.82
C ARG A 87 -9.32 -5.68 8.40
N ILE A 88 -8.76 -6.20 7.31
CA ILE A 88 -7.52 -5.70 6.71
C ILE A 88 -7.87 -4.90 5.46
N ILE A 89 -7.28 -3.72 5.31
CA ILE A 89 -7.31 -2.91 4.10
C ILE A 89 -5.88 -2.76 3.61
N TRP A 90 -5.64 -3.03 2.33
CA TRP A 90 -4.42 -2.66 1.64
C TRP A 90 -4.70 -1.42 0.81
N LEU A 91 -3.92 -0.36 1.04
CA LEU A 91 -4.00 0.91 0.33
C LEU A 91 -2.70 1.14 -0.44
N HIS A 92 -2.79 1.16 -1.77
CA HIS A 92 -1.64 1.36 -2.65
C HIS A 92 -1.70 2.78 -3.20
N PHE A 93 -0.71 3.61 -2.90
CA PHE A 93 -0.55 4.92 -3.53
C PHE A 93 0.29 4.80 -4.79
N GLY A 94 -0.18 5.42 -5.88
CA GLY A 94 0.56 5.69 -7.10
C GLY A 94 0.59 7.18 -7.38
N VAL A 95 1.53 7.63 -8.22
CA VAL A 95 1.58 9.00 -8.71
C VAL A 95 1.05 9.06 -10.14
N ASP A 96 0.11 9.96 -10.37
CA ASP A 96 -0.31 10.41 -11.69
C ASP A 96 0.12 11.87 -11.85
N ILE A 97 1.05 12.12 -12.78
CA ILE A 97 1.64 13.45 -12.99
C ILE A 97 0.63 14.47 -13.54
N GLY A 98 -0.43 14.01 -14.19
CA GLY A 98 -1.49 14.86 -14.73
C GLY A 98 -2.60 15.18 -13.74
N ALA A 99 -2.67 14.47 -12.60
CA ALA A 99 -3.76 14.59 -11.66
C ALA A 99 -3.63 15.83 -10.75
N THR A 100 -4.72 16.58 -10.60
CA THR A 100 -4.81 17.73 -9.68
C THR A 100 -5.42 17.38 -8.32
N ARG A 101 -5.79 16.10 -8.11
CA ARG A 101 -6.47 15.59 -6.92
C ARG A 101 -6.26 14.10 -6.78
N PHE A 102 -6.51 13.57 -5.59
CA PHE A 102 -6.59 12.12 -5.37
C PHE A 102 -7.74 11.50 -6.17
N ALA A 103 -7.50 10.32 -6.72
CA ALA A 103 -8.49 9.46 -7.35
C ALA A 103 -8.46 8.08 -6.70
N ILE A 104 -9.58 7.36 -6.79
CA ILE A 104 -9.67 5.96 -6.36
C ILE A 104 -9.86 5.14 -7.63
N GLU A 105 -8.90 4.27 -7.92
CA GLU A 105 -9.01 3.34 -9.04
C GLU A 105 -10.12 2.33 -8.76
N SER A 106 -11.06 2.21 -9.70
CA SER A 106 -12.18 1.27 -9.60
C SER A 106 -11.89 -0.08 -10.22
N GLN A 107 -10.79 -0.20 -10.98
CA GLN A 107 -10.44 -1.39 -11.74
C GLN A 107 -8.92 -1.53 -11.87
N ALA A 108 -8.45 -2.78 -11.85
CA ALA A 108 -7.12 -3.16 -12.30
C ALA A 108 -7.27 -4.09 -13.51
N VAL A 109 -6.39 -3.98 -14.51
CA VAL A 109 -6.38 -4.80 -15.71
C VAL A 109 -5.23 -5.82 -15.66
N ASN A 110 -5.44 -6.99 -16.25
CA ASN A 110 -4.39 -8.01 -16.38
C ASN A 110 -3.53 -7.74 -17.63
N GLU A 111 -2.94 -6.55 -17.69
CA GLU A 111 -2.13 -6.07 -18.80
C GLU A 111 -1.02 -5.17 -18.26
N ALA A 112 0.18 -5.29 -18.82
CA ALA A 112 1.31 -4.41 -18.53
C ALA A 112 1.83 -3.86 -19.85
N THR A 113 1.44 -2.63 -20.19
CA THR A 113 1.92 -1.90 -21.36
C THR A 113 2.53 -0.59 -20.88
N PHE A 114 3.84 -0.44 -21.01
CA PHE A 114 4.56 0.72 -20.51
C PHE A 114 5.00 1.63 -21.66
N TYR A 115 4.93 2.94 -21.46
CA TYR A 115 5.42 3.91 -22.43
C TYR A 115 6.96 4.01 -22.43
N CYS A 116 7.60 3.59 -21.34
CA CYS A 116 9.04 3.55 -21.18
C CYS A 116 9.42 2.38 -20.26
N PRO A 117 10.69 1.96 -20.24
CA PRO A 117 11.17 0.96 -19.29
C PRO A 117 10.90 1.37 -17.85
N ASP A 118 10.70 0.38 -16.99
CA ASP A 118 10.66 0.58 -15.54
C ASP A 118 12.07 0.88 -14.97
N GLU A 119 12.18 1.08 -13.66
CA GLU A 119 13.47 1.44 -13.01
C GLU A 119 14.54 0.32 -13.09
N MET A 120 14.14 -0.90 -13.44
CA MET A 120 15.07 -2.01 -13.68
C MET A 120 15.31 -2.25 -15.17
N GLY A 121 14.82 -1.38 -16.04
CA GLY A 121 14.96 -1.46 -17.49
C GLY A 121 14.02 -2.46 -18.15
N TRP A 122 13.01 -2.97 -17.44
CA TRP A 122 12.02 -3.86 -18.02
C TRP A 122 10.91 -3.05 -18.71
N GLU A 123 10.74 -3.30 -20.00
CA GLU A 123 9.61 -2.80 -20.80
C GLU A 123 8.92 -4.03 -21.40
N PRO A 124 7.70 -4.37 -20.94
CA PRO A 124 6.96 -5.52 -21.46
C PRO A 124 6.75 -5.33 -22.97
N GLN A 125 7.22 -6.30 -23.76
CA GLN A 125 6.95 -6.35 -25.19
C GLN A 125 5.60 -7.04 -25.39
N VAL A 126 4.77 -6.47 -26.27
CA VAL A 126 3.46 -7.03 -26.67
C VAL A 126 3.67 -8.29 -27.50
#